data_AF-A0A367XYW3-F1
#
_entry.id   AF-A0A367XYW3-F1
#
_cell.length_a   1.000
_cell.length_b   1.000
_cell.length_c   1.000
_cell.angle_alpha   90.00
_cell.angle_beta   90.00
_cell.angle_gamma   90.00
#
_symmetry.space_group_name_H-M   'P 1'
#
loop_
_entity.id
_entity.type
_entity.pdbx_description
1 polymer ?
#
loop_
_entity_poly.entity_id
_entity_poly.type
_entity_poly.pdbx_seq_one_letter_code
_entity_poly.pdbx_strand_id
1 'polypeptide(L)' 'MCKPATCEICGGATWFGCGKHVPVAMSNSPKEDWCSCESASGADLNGFPPKVGDAKAKEN' A
#
# COMPACT_ATOMS: atom_id res chain seq x y z
N MET A 1 6.03 -12.67 5.81
CA MET A 1 6.25 -11.34 6.45
C MET A 1 5.81 -10.26 5.48
N CYS A 2 5.12 -9.23 5.96
CA CYS A 2 4.91 -8.05 5.11
C CYS A 2 6.20 -7.23 5.10
N LYS A 3 6.48 -6.57 3.98
CA LYS A 3 7.70 -5.82 3.75
C LYS A 3 7.36 -4.51 3.04
N PRO A 4 8.12 -3.43 3.28
CA PRO A 4 7.98 -2.20 2.51
C PRO A 4 8.31 -2.46 1.05
N ALA A 5 7.61 -1.77 0.16
CA ALA A 5 7.83 -1.76 -1.28
C ALA A 5 7.39 -0.42 -1.86
N THR A 6 7.61 -0.24 -3.16
CA THR A 6 7.23 0.97 -3.88
C THR A 6 6.10 0.65 -4.85
N CYS A 7 5.12 1.53 -4.94
CA CYS A 7 3.98 1.34 -5.84
C CYS A 7 4.45 1.60 -7.26
N GLU A 8 4.27 0.63 -8.15
CA GLU A 8 4.66 0.76 -9.56
C GLU A 8 3.74 1.70 -10.35
N ILE A 9 2.62 2.12 -9.76
CA ILE A 9 1.61 2.98 -10.39
C ILE A 9 1.87 4.46 -10.08
N CYS A 10 2.00 4.80 -8.79
CA CYS A 10 2.16 6.18 -8.34
C CYS A 10 3.56 6.50 -7.79
N GLY A 11 4.44 5.50 -7.63
CA GLY A 11 5.76 5.68 -7.04
C GLY A 11 5.79 5.85 -5.52
N GLY A 12 4.62 5.87 -4.85
CA GLY A 12 4.53 6.03 -3.39
C GLY A 12 4.94 4.77 -2.61
N ALA A 13 5.25 4.95 -1.33
CA ALA A 13 5.52 3.89 -0.37
C ALA A 13 4.28 2.99 -0.18
N THR A 14 4.49 1.70 -0.35
CA THR A 14 3.48 0.65 -0.18
C THR A 14 4.14 -0.54 0.50
N TRP A 15 3.45 -1.66 0.56
CA TRP A 15 3.92 -2.89 1.16
C TRP A 15 3.48 -4.06 0.31
N PHE A 16 4.10 -5.22 0.53
CA PHE A 16 3.64 -6.48 -0.03
C PHE A 16 3.54 -7.54 1.06
N GLY A 17 2.65 -8.52 0.87
CA GLY A 17 2.44 -9.62 1.80
C GLY A 17 0.97 -9.92 2.08
N CYS A 18 0.71 -10.48 3.26
CA CYS A 18 -0.59 -11.02 3.67
C CYS A 18 -1.51 -10.03 4.43
N GLY A 19 -1.14 -8.76 4.59
CA GLY A 19 -1.96 -7.73 5.23
C GLY A 19 -1.99 -7.74 6.77
N LYS A 20 -1.46 -8.78 7.41
CA LYS A 20 -1.40 -8.86 8.89
C LYS A 20 -0.28 -8.04 9.53
N HIS A 21 0.70 -7.60 8.74
CA HIS A 21 1.91 -6.92 9.25
C HIS A 21 2.16 -5.58 8.55
N VAL A 22 1.11 -4.97 7.99
CA VAL A 22 1.20 -3.67 7.30
C VAL A 22 1.74 -2.56 8.20
N PRO A 23 1.32 -2.42 9.47
CA PRO A 23 1.86 -1.38 10.35
C PRO A 23 3.37 -1.47 10.51
N VAL A 24 3.91 -2.70 10.57
CA VAL A 24 5.36 -2.94 10.68
C VAL A 24 6.06 -2.64 9.36
N ALA A 25 5.46 -3.03 8.23
CA ALA A 25 6.01 -2.75 6.90
C ALA A 25 6.06 -1.24 6.61
N MET A 26 5.05 -0.49 7.07
CA MET A 26 4.94 0.96 6.85
C MET A 26 5.50 1.80 8.01
N SER A 27 6.06 1.18 9.05
CA SER A 27 6.56 1.89 10.23
C SER A 27 7.68 2.89 9.93
N ASN A 28 8.41 2.71 8.83
CA ASN A 28 9.50 3.59 8.40
C ASN A 28 9.09 4.58 7.28
N SER A 29 7.84 4.51 6.81
CA SER A 29 7.35 5.38 5.75
C SER A 29 6.33 6.35 6.34
N PRO A 30 6.56 7.67 6.28
CA PRO A 30 5.56 8.64 6.74
C PRO A 30 4.34 8.61 5.83
N LYS A 31 3.17 8.98 6.36
CA LYS A 31 1.89 8.89 5.64
C LYS A 31 1.85 9.73 4.37
N GLU A 32 2.63 10.80 4.31
CA GLU A 32 2.76 11.66 3.13
C GLU A 32 3.39 10.95 1.93
N ASP A 33 4.28 9.99 2.18
CA ASP A 33 4.91 9.19 1.13
C ASP A 33 4.06 7.98 0.74
N TRP A 34 2.95 7.69 1.43
CA TRP A 34 2.16 6.49 1.17
C TRP A 34 1.46 6.55 -0.19
N CYS A 35 1.38 5.38 -0.80
CA CYS A 35 0.64 5.16 -2.04
C CYS A 35 -0.82 5.61 -1.88
N SER A 36 -1.23 6.57 -2.72
CA SER A 36 -2.61 7.11 -2.74
C SER A 36 -3.54 6.37 -3.71
N CYS A 37 -3.12 5.21 -4.23
CA CYS A 37 -3.93 4.38 -5.11
C CYS A 37 -5.09 3.71 -4.37
N GLU A 38 -6.12 3.30 -5.12
CA GLU A 38 -7.24 2.52 -4.57
C GLU A 38 -6.94 1.02 -4.59
N SER A 39 -7.51 0.27 -3.66
CA SER A 39 -7.42 -1.20 -3.68
C SER A 39 -8.37 -1.76 -4.73
N ALA A 40 -7.83 -2.51 -5.70
CA ALA A 40 -8.63 -3.22 -6.69
C ALA A 40 -9.49 -4.32 -6.05
N SER A 41 -9.01 -4.95 -4.98
CA SER A 41 -9.72 -6.06 -4.33
C SER A 41 -10.73 -5.61 -3.27
N GLY A 42 -10.86 -4.31 -3.00
CA GLY A 42 -11.73 -3.78 -1.94
C GLY A 42 -11.38 -4.30 -0.54
N ALA A 43 -10.13 -4.70 -0.33
CA ALA A 43 -9.69 -5.21 0.96
C ALA A 43 -9.81 -4.12 2.02
N ASP A 44 -10.24 -4.48 3.24
CA ASP A 44 -10.19 -3.56 4.37
C ASP A 44 -8.72 -3.37 4.79
N LEU A 45 -8.17 -2.22 4.41
CA LEU A 45 -6.77 -1.89 4.64
C LEU A 45 -6.57 -1.07 5.92
N ASN A 46 -7.60 -0.87 6.75
CA ASN A 46 -7.50 -0.08 7.99
C ASN A 46 -6.84 1.30 7.81
N GLY A 47 -7.03 1.93 6.64
CA GLY A 47 -6.43 3.21 6.27
C GLY A 47 -4.98 3.15 5.79
N PHE A 48 -4.43 1.95 5.54
CA PHE A 48 -3.14 1.76 4.89
C PHE A 48 -3.28 1.70 3.36
N PRO A 49 -2.20 1.98 2.61
CA PRO A 49 -2.20 1.85 1.16
C PRO A 49 -2.45 0.41 0.71
N PRO A 50 -2.95 0.19 -0.51
CA PRO A 50 -3.08 -1.14 -1.10
C PRO A 50 -1.70 -1.76 -1.31
N LYS A 51 -1.62 -3.09 -1.22
CA LYS A 51 -0.38 -3.83 -1.47
C LYS A 51 0.06 -3.71 -2.94
N VAL A 52 1.35 -3.93 -3.20
CA VAL A 52 1.86 -4.10 -4.57
C VAL A 52 1.04 -5.16 -5.33
N GLY A 53 0.62 -4.81 -6.54
CA GLY A 53 -0.24 -5.64 -7.40
C GLY A 53 -1.74 -5.55 -7.12
N ASP A 54 -2.15 -4.99 -5.96
CA ASP A 54 -3.56 -4.70 -5.66
C ASP A 54 -3.90 -3.21 -5.83
N ALA A 55 -2.88 -2.35 -5.83
CA ALA A 55 -3.04 -0.95 -6.16
C ALA A 55 -3.63 -0.81 -7.56
N LYS A 56 -4.71 -0.03 -7.70
CA LYS A 56 -5.27 0.46 -8.95
C LYS A 56 -5.05 1.97 -9.02
N ALA A 57 -4.61 2.46 -10.17
CA ALA A 57 -4.63 3.90 -10.44
C ALA A 57 -6.05 4.43 -10.17
N LYS A 58 -6.17 5.55 -9.46
CA LYS A 58 -7.45 6.25 -9.40
C LYS A 58 -7.73 6.77 -10.81
N GLU A 59 -8.68 6.16 -11.49
CA GLU A 59 -9.16 6.64 -12.78
C GLU A 59 -9.93 7.94 -12.50
N ASN A 60 -9.49 9.05 -13.10
CA ASN A 60 -10.15 10.36 -13.05
C ASN A 60 -11.24 10.44 -14.09
#